data_AF-A0A4R5BS93-F1
#
_entry.id   AF-A0A4R5BS93-F1
#
_cell.length_a   1.000
_cell.length_b   1.000
_cell.length_c   1.000
_cell.angle_alpha   90.00
_cell.angle_beta   90.00
_cell.angle_gamma   90.00
#
_symmetry.space_group_name_H-M   'P 1'
#
loop_
_entity.id
_entity.type
_entity.pdbx_description
1 polymer ?
#
loop_
_entity_poly.entity_id
_entity_poly.type
_entity_poly.pdbx_seq_one_letter_code
_entity_poly.pdbx_strand_id
1 'polypeptide(L)' 'MNEPVTLLLLRHLFPEWTIARVGEGGWWAAGRVLVSASDLDELLASLVVADPDATRRAVGLLRESG' A
#
# COMPACT_ATOMS: atom_id res chain seq x y z
N MET A 1 -5.11 -6.71 13.38
CA MET A 1 -5.85 -6.45 12.13
C MET A 1 -5.81 -7.72 11.28
N ASN A 2 -6.89 -8.07 10.57
CA ASN A 2 -6.92 -9.27 9.75
C ASN A 2 -6.09 -9.03 8.47
N GLU A 3 -4.99 -9.76 8.29
CA GLU A 3 -4.01 -9.53 7.21
C GLU A 3 -4.62 -9.55 5.79
N PRO A 4 -5.51 -10.51 5.43
CA PRO A 4 -6.29 -10.45 4.20
C PRO A 4 -7.06 -9.15 4.00
N VAL A 5 -7.66 -8.62 5.06
CA VAL A 5 -8.42 -7.35 5.01
C VAL A 5 -7.47 -6.19 4.75
N THR A 6 -6.29 -6.17 5.39
CA THR A 6 -5.25 -5.18 5.12
C THR A 6 -4.84 -5.18 3.65
N LEU A 7 -4.56 -6.35 3.08
CA LEU A 7 -4.16 -6.46 1.68
C LEU A 7 -5.25 -5.97 0.72
N LEU A 8 -6.51 -6.32 0.98
CA LEU A 8 -7.65 -5.84 0.20
C LEU A 8 -7.78 -4.32 0.27
N LEU A 9 -7.67 -3.75 1.48
CA LEU A 9 -7.72 -2.31 1.67
C LEU A 9 -6.58 -1.60 0.92
N LEU A 10 -5.34 -2.10 1.01
CA LEU A 10 -4.21 -1.52 0.30
C LEU A 10 -4.41 -1.52 -1.22
N ARG A 11 -4.89 -2.63 -1.79
CA ARG A 11 -5.20 -2.71 -3.22
C ARG A 11 -6.32 -1.77 -3.64
N HIS A 12 -7.28 -1.53 -2.76
CA HIS A 12 -8.34 -0.55 -3.01
C HIS A 12 -7.80 0.90 -2.97
N LEU A 13 -6.93 1.20 -2.01
CA LEU A 13 -6.36 2.55 -1.82
C LEU A 13 -5.32 2.90 -2.88
N PHE A 14 -4.55 1.92 -3.35
CA PHE A 14 -3.49 2.10 -4.34
C PHE A 14 -3.78 1.24 -5.59
N PRO A 15 -4.82 1.55 -6.39
CA PRO A 15 -5.25 0.72 -7.50
C PRO A 15 -4.20 0.62 -8.63
N GLU A 16 -3.32 1.61 -8.75
CA GLU A 16 -2.22 1.64 -9.72
C GLU A 16 -1.02 0.78 -9.30
N TRP A 17 -1.05 0.20 -8.09
CA TRP A 17 0.04 -0.55 -7.52
C TRP A 17 -0.36 -2.02 -7.32
N THR A 18 0.49 -2.93 -7.82
CA THR A 18 0.36 -4.35 -7.52
C THR A 18 0.99 -4.61 -6.16
N ILE A 19 0.15 -4.77 -5.13
CA ILE A 19 0.59 -5.02 -3.76
C ILE A 19 0.41 -6.50 -3.42
N ALA A 20 1.44 -7.10 -2.84
CA ALA A 20 1.47 -8.49 -2.40
C ALA A 20 2.22 -8.65 -1.09
N ARG A 21 1.90 -9.72 -0.36
CA ARG A 21 2.73 -10.22 0.73
C ARG A 21 3.74 -11.21 0.17
N VAL A 22 4.96 -11.17 0.69
CA VAL A 22 6.06 -12.03 0.27
C VAL A 22 6.57 -12.77 1.51
N GLY A 23 6.70 -14.09 1.43
CA GLY A 23 7.38 -14.90 2.45
C GLY A 23 7.01 -14.58 3.90
N GLU A 24 8.02 -14.53 4.78
CA GLU A 24 7.96 -14.34 6.24
C GLU A 24 7.38 -12.99 6.72
N GLY A 25 6.28 -12.55 6.14
CA GLY A 25 5.70 -11.25 6.46
C GLY A 25 6.42 -10.08 5.78
N GLY A 26 7.09 -10.27 4.64
CA GLY A 26 7.52 -9.14 3.81
C GLY A 26 6.37 -8.54 3.00
N TRP A 27 6.44 -7.28 2.65
CA TRP A 27 5.55 -6.63 1.69
C TRP A 27 6.29 -6.25 0.42
N TRP A 28 5.55 -6.31 -0.68
CA TRP A 28 6.02 -5.84 -1.97
C TRP A 28 4.93 -5.02 -2.66
N ALA A 29 5.33 -3.89 -3.24
CA ALA A 29 4.50 -3.08 -4.10
C ALA A 29 5.24 -2.79 -5.41
N ALA A 30 4.59 -3.09 -6.53
CA ALA A 30 5.10 -2.81 -7.86
C ALA A 30 4.21 -1.79 -8.57
N GLY A 31 4.80 -0.68 -8.99
CA GLY A 31 4.18 0.37 -9.80
C GLY A 31 5.21 0.93 -10.77
N ARG A 32 5.43 2.25 -10.76
CA ARG A 32 6.56 2.88 -11.48
C ARG A 32 7.93 2.44 -10.96
N VAL A 33 7.98 2.08 -9.68
CA VAL A 33 9.16 1.55 -9.01
C VAL A 33 8.80 0.29 -8.22
N LEU A 34 9.83 -0.47 -7.86
CA LEU A 34 9.71 -1.65 -7.01
C LEU A 34 9.99 -1.26 -5.57
N VAL A 35 9.04 -1.52 -4.67
CA VAL A 35 9.19 -1.26 -3.23
C VAL A 35 9.08 -2.57 -2.47
N SER A 36 10.10 -2.89 -1.67
CA SER A 36 10.09 -3.98 -0.71
C SER A 36 10.14 -3.41 0.70
N ALA A 37 9.38 -3.99 1.61
CA ALA A 37 9.33 -3.57 3.01
C ALA A 37 9.18 -4.78 3.93
N SER A 38 9.72 -4.68 5.14
CA SER A 38 9.68 -5.74 6.16
C SER A 38 8.36 -5.74 6.91
N ASP A 39 7.68 -4.59 6.98
CA ASP A 39 6.39 -4.42 7.62
C ASP A 39 5.51 -3.40 6.88
N LEU A 40 4.28 -3.23 7.36
CA LEU A 40 3.28 -2.39 6.72
C LEU A 40 3.61 -0.90 6.80
N ASP A 41 4.19 -0.46 7.91
CA ASP A 41 4.49 0.95 8.12
C ASP A 41 5.64 1.38 7.22
N GLU A 42 6.65 0.53 7.07
CA GLU A 42 7.74 0.72 6.12
C GLU A 42 7.23 0.74 4.66
N LEU A 43 6.27 -0.14 4.31
CA LEU A 43 5.63 -0.12 3.00
C LEU A 43 4.93 1.22 2.73
N LEU A 44 4.12 1.68 3.69
CA LEU A 44 3.36 2.92 3.55
C LEU A 44 4.28 4.14 3.45
N ALA A 45 5.33 4.22 4.28
CA ALA A 45 6.34 5.27 4.20
C ALA A 45 7.02 5.28 2.83
N SER A 46 7.33 4.10 2.30
CA SER A 46 7.95 3.97 0.98
C SER A 46 7.01 4.38 -0.16
N LEU A 47 5.71 4.04 -0.08
CA LEU A 47 4.70 4.47 -1.05
C LEU A 47 4.51 5.99 -1.05
N VAL A 48 4.54 6.64 0.13
CA VAL A 48 4.47 8.11 0.25
C VAL A 48 5.61 8.78 -0.51
N VAL A 49 6.81 8.22 -0.45
CA VAL A 49 7.98 8.75 -1.15
C VAL A 49 7.92 8.43 -2.65
N ALA A 50 7.51 7.20 -3.01
CA ALA A 50 7.52 6.73 -4.39
C ALA A 50 6.40 7.34 -5.26
N ASP A 51 5.22 7.58 -4.69
CA ASP A 51 4.08 8.18 -5.38
C ASP A 51 3.20 8.98 -4.40
N PRO A 52 3.63 10.22 -4.08
CA PRO A 52 2.88 11.11 -3.17
C PRO A 52 1.45 11.39 -3.63
N ASP A 53 1.20 11.37 -4.94
CA ASP A 53 -0.13 11.63 -5.50
C ASP A 53 -1.06 10.44 -5.32
N ALA A 54 -0.58 9.20 -5.47
CA ALA A 54 -1.34 8.02 -5.09
C ALA A 54 -1.69 8.02 -3.60
N THR A 55 -0.76 8.41 -2.73
CA THR A 55 -1.04 8.58 -1.30
C THR A 55 -2.13 9.62 -1.06
N ARG A 56 -2.09 10.78 -1.72
CA ARG A 56 -3.16 11.80 -1.59
C ARG A 56 -4.52 11.26 -2.01
N ARG A 57 -4.58 10.50 -3.11
CA ARG A 57 -5.82 9.84 -3.56
C ARG A 57 -6.32 8.83 -2.53
N ALA A 58 -5.44 7.99 -1.99
CA ALA A 58 -5.77 7.04 -0.94
C ALA A 58 -6.37 7.73 0.30
N VAL A 59 -5.77 8.84 0.75
CA VAL A 59 -6.32 9.65 1.86
C VAL A 59 -7.70 10.22 1.52
N GLY A 60 -7.93 10.63 0.28
CA GLY A 60 -9.24 11.06 -0.22
C GLY A 60 -10.30 9.97 -0.05
N LEU A 61 -10.01 8.76 -0.53
CA LEU A 61 -10.93 7.61 -0.45
C LEU A 61 -11.31 7.24 0.99
N LEU A 62 -10.37 7.35 1.93
CA LEU A 62 -10.63 7.09 3.36
C LEU A 62 -11.56 8.15 3.97
N ARG A 63 -11.50 9.40 3.51
CA ARG A 63 -12.35 10.49 4.01
C ARG A 63 -13.76 10.44 3.45
N GLU A 64 -13.97 9.86 2.27
CA GLU A 64 -15.30 9.71 1.65
C GLU A 64 -16.05 8.47 2.16
N SER A 65 -15.35 7.55 2.84
CA SER A 65 -15.89 6.28 3.34
C SER A 65 -16.23 6.30 4.84
N GLY A 66 -16.14 7.45 5.51
CA GLY A 66 -16.46 7.65 6.93
C GLY A 66 -17.47 8.77 7.14
#